data_AF-A0A1B9SM39-F1
#
_entry.id   AF-A0A1B9SM39-F1
#
_cell.length_a   1.000
_cell.length_b   1.000
_cell.length_c   1.000
_cell.angle_alpha   90.00
_cell.angle_beta   90.00
_cell.angle_gamma   90.00
#
_symmetry.space_group_name_H-M   'P 1'
#
loop_
_entity.id
_entity.type
_entity.pdbx_description
1 polymer ?
#
loop_
_entity_poly.entity_id
_entity_poly.type
_entity_poly.pdbx_seq_one_letter_code
_entity_poly.pdbx_strand_id
1 'polypeptide(L)'
;MNEAEQKLIADSGSEQNRSETSARFETMDRSELEAMAVSALLEHRQLLAADQLVYEEWTRAESDPFVSGSIRQALKNEYMARQAKSALQQQTLSDIVDALGFIPAVDRDD
;
A
#
# COMPACT_ATOMS: atom_id res chain seq x y z
N MET A 1 -13.16 -4.38 28.30
CA MET A 1 -12.33 -4.66 27.12
C MET A 1 -11.77 -3.33 26.70
N ASN A 2 -10.55 -3.03 27.12
CA ASN A 2 -9.97 -1.69 27.02
C ASN A 2 -9.29 -1.50 25.65
N GLU A 3 -9.17 -0.26 25.17
CA GLU A 3 -8.47 0.07 23.91
C GLU A 3 -7.02 -0.45 23.88
N ALA A 4 -6.36 -0.53 25.03
CA ALA A 4 -5.02 -1.10 25.16
C ALA A 4 -4.98 -2.61 24.86
N GLU A 5 -6.03 -3.35 25.22
CA GLU A 5 -6.14 -4.79 24.95
C GLU A 5 -6.48 -5.06 23.48
N GLN A 6 -7.31 -4.20 22.86
CA GLN A 6 -7.62 -4.28 21.43
C GLN A 6 -6.40 -3.97 20.55
N LYS A 7 -5.55 -3.02 20.96
CA LYS A 7 -4.32 -2.68 20.26
C LYS A 7 -3.30 -3.82 20.33
N LEU A 8 -3.16 -4.48 21.48
CA LEU A 8 -2.21 -5.59 21.67
C LEU A 8 -2.59 -6.84 20.85
N ILE A 9 -3.89 -7.11 20.69
CA ILE A 9 -4.39 -8.24 19.88
C ILE A 9 -4.23 -7.96 18.37
N ALA A 10 -4.45 -6.71 17.93
CA ALA A 10 -4.26 -6.31 16.54
C ALA A 10 -2.78 -6.33 16.11
N ASP A 11 -1.87 -6.00 17.03
CA ASP A 11 -0.42 -5.99 16.82
C ASP A 11 0.16 -7.41 16.74
N SER A 12 -0.26 -8.32 17.64
CA SER A 12 0.13 -9.74 17.56
C SER A 12 -0.34 -10.42 16.27
N GLY A 13 -1.56 -10.10 15.81
CA GLY A 13 -2.12 -10.67 14.58
C GLY A 13 -1.45 -10.15 13.30
N SER A 14 -0.93 -8.90 13.31
CA SER A 14 -0.21 -8.33 12.16
C SER A 14 1.23 -8.84 12.09
N GLU A 15 1.92 -9.03 13.21
CA GLU A 15 3.27 -9.59 13.26
C GLU A 15 3.32 -11.08 12.90
N GLN A 16 2.36 -11.87 13.37
CA GLN A 16 2.26 -13.30 12.99
C GLN A 16 2.00 -13.45 11.50
N ASN A 17 1.09 -12.65 10.93
CA ASN A 17 0.79 -12.69 9.50
C ASN A 17 1.97 -12.20 8.63
N ARG A 18 2.71 -11.17 9.08
CA ARG A 18 3.95 -10.74 8.42
C ARG A 18 5.00 -11.86 8.46
N SER A 19 5.19 -12.50 9.60
CA SER A 19 6.14 -13.61 9.77
C SER A 19 5.82 -14.80 8.86
N GLU A 20 4.54 -15.19 8.75
CA GLU A 20 4.09 -16.24 7.83
C GLU A 20 4.28 -15.86 6.36
N THR A 21 4.02 -14.59 6.02
CA THR A 21 4.17 -14.08 4.65
C THR A 21 5.64 -13.98 4.24
N SER A 22 6.52 -13.50 5.12
CA SER A 22 7.97 -13.49 4.91
C SER A 22 8.54 -14.91 4.78
N ALA A 23 8.14 -15.84 5.65
CA ALA A 23 8.58 -17.23 5.58
C ALA A 23 8.19 -17.90 4.26
N ARG A 24 7.04 -17.54 3.68
CA ARG A 24 6.62 -18.02 2.36
C ARG A 24 7.57 -17.55 1.26
N PHE A 25 7.97 -16.28 1.28
CA PHE A 25 8.88 -15.72 0.27
C PHE A 25 10.29 -16.28 0.39
N GLU A 26 10.78 -16.55 1.61
CA GLU A 26 12.11 -17.16 1.82
C GLU A 26 12.28 -18.54 1.16
N THR A 27 11.18 -19.26 0.93
CA THR A 27 11.21 -20.60 0.29
C THR A 27 11.10 -20.57 -1.24
N MET A 28 10.84 -19.40 -1.85
CA MET A 28 10.67 -19.27 -3.29
C MET A 28 12.00 -19.23 -4.06
N ASP A 29 11.96 -19.63 -5.33
CA ASP A 29 13.12 -19.50 -6.20
C ASP A 29 13.46 -18.02 -6.43
N ARG A 30 14.75 -17.70 -6.45
CA ARG A 30 15.23 -16.32 -6.58
C ARG A 30 14.67 -15.60 -7.82
N SER A 31 14.58 -16.29 -8.95
CA SER A 31 14.03 -15.73 -10.18
C SER A 31 12.52 -15.45 -10.09
N GLU A 32 11.79 -16.25 -9.31
CA GLU A 32 10.37 -16.02 -9.04
C GLU A 32 10.17 -14.78 -8.15
N LEU A 33 10.97 -14.68 -7.07
CA LEU A 33 10.98 -13.50 -6.20
C LEU A 33 11.32 -12.22 -6.95
N GLU A 34 12.32 -12.25 -7.83
CA GLU A 34 12.70 -11.10 -8.64
C GLU A 34 11.58 -10.66 -9.58
N ALA A 35 10.93 -11.60 -10.28
CA ALA A 35 9.78 -11.30 -11.13
C ALA A 35 8.60 -10.72 -10.34
N MET A 36 8.33 -11.25 -9.13
CA MET A 36 7.31 -10.72 -8.23
C MET A 36 7.66 -9.30 -7.75
N ALA A 37 8.91 -9.06 -7.35
CA ALA A 37 9.38 -7.75 -6.91
C ALA A 37 9.24 -6.70 -8.02
N VAL A 38 9.63 -7.04 -9.26
CA VAL A 38 9.44 -6.16 -10.43
C VAL A 38 7.97 -5.83 -10.65
N SER A 39 7.09 -6.84 -10.64
CA SER A 39 5.65 -6.62 -10.80
C SER A 39 5.06 -5.75 -9.69
N ALA A 40 5.44 -6.01 -8.44
CA ALA A 40 4.96 -5.26 -7.28
C ALA A 40 5.49 -3.81 -7.28
N LEU A 41 6.70 -3.56 -7.78
CA LEU A 41 7.24 -2.20 -7.96
C LEU A 41 6.47 -1.42 -9.03
N LEU A 42 6.12 -2.06 -10.15
CA LEU A 42 5.30 -1.44 -11.19
C LEU A 42 3.89 -1.11 -10.67
N GLU A 43 3.25 -2.05 -9.96
CA GLU A 43 1.96 -1.82 -9.32
C GLU A 43 2.03 -0.67 -8.31
N HIS A 44 3.07 -0.64 -7.47
CA HIS A 44 3.27 0.42 -6.49
C HIS A 44 3.33 1.80 -7.13
N ARG A 45 4.09 1.93 -8.23
CA ARG A 45 4.18 3.19 -9.00
C ARG A 45 2.83 3.60 -9.60
N GLN A 46 2.08 2.65 -10.15
CA GLN A 46 0.76 2.91 -10.72
C GLN A 46 -0.25 3.34 -9.67
N LEU A 47 -0.27 2.67 -8.51
CA LEU A 47 -1.13 3.04 -7.38
C LEU A 47 -0.79 4.45 -6.89
N LEU A 48 0.50 4.77 -6.73
CA LEU A 48 0.93 6.10 -6.28
C LEU A 48 0.47 7.20 -7.26
N ALA A 49 0.63 6.98 -8.56
CA ALA A 49 0.18 7.94 -9.58
C ALA A 49 -1.34 8.12 -9.56
N ALA A 50 -2.11 7.02 -9.44
CA ALA A 50 -3.57 7.08 -9.38
C ALA A 50 -4.07 7.75 -8.09
N ASP A 51 -3.42 7.48 -6.96
CA ASP A 51 -3.79 8.03 -5.66
C ASP A 51 -3.47 9.52 -5.57
N GLN A 52 -2.38 9.96 -6.21
CA GLN A 52 -2.02 11.37 -6.33
C GLN A 52 -3.11 12.18 -7.03
N LEU A 53 -3.70 11.64 -8.12
CA LEU A 53 -4.80 12.32 -8.83
C LEU A 53 -6.03 12.52 -7.94
N VAL A 54 -6.36 11.53 -7.11
CA VAL A 54 -7.51 11.63 -6.17
C VAL A 54 -7.21 12.63 -5.06
N TYR A 55 -5.99 12.64 -4.54
CA TYR A 55 -5.56 13.62 -3.54
C TYR A 55 -5.62 15.05 -4.07
N GLU A 56 -5.14 15.29 -5.30
CA GLU A 56 -5.20 16.59 -5.96
C GLU A 56 -6.64 17.05 -6.19
N GLU A 57 -7.51 16.15 -6.65
CA GLU A 57 -8.94 16.41 -6.83
C GLU A 57 -9.63 16.77 -5.51
N TRP A 58 -9.38 15.99 -4.45
CA TRP A 58 -9.90 16.27 -3.12
C TRP A 58 -9.43 17.63 -2.61
N THR A 59 -8.13 17.93 -2.74
CA THR A 59 -7.53 19.21 -2.29
C THR A 59 -8.13 20.39 -3.06
N ARG A 60 -8.35 20.25 -4.36
CA ARG A 60 -9.04 21.25 -5.18
C ARG A 60 -10.48 21.45 -4.72
N ALA A 61 -11.21 20.36 -4.49
CA ALA A 61 -12.61 20.38 -4.04
C ALA A 61 -12.79 20.98 -2.64
N GLU A 62 -11.79 20.86 -1.75
CA GLU A 62 -11.79 21.52 -0.45
C GLU A 62 -11.70 23.05 -0.54
N SER A 63 -11.00 23.55 -1.56
CA SER A 63 -10.82 24.99 -1.79
C SER A 63 -11.93 25.63 -2.63
N ASP A 64 -12.81 24.83 -3.23
CA ASP A 64 -13.90 25.30 -4.09
C ASP A 64 -15.22 25.46 -3.30
N PRO A 65 -15.72 26.71 -3.12
CA PRO A 65 -16.98 26.97 -2.40
C PRO A 65 -18.22 26.46 -3.13
N PHE A 66 -18.13 26.16 -4.43
CA PHE A 66 -19.25 25.63 -5.23
C PHE A 66 -19.39 24.11 -5.12
N VAL A 67 -18.35 23.40 -4.64
CA VAL A 67 -18.44 21.96 -4.39
C VAL A 67 -19.26 21.71 -3.14
N SER A 68 -20.15 20.71 -3.19
CA SER A 68 -20.97 20.35 -2.03
C SER A 68 -20.15 19.61 -0.96
N GLY A 69 -20.60 19.69 0.30
CA GLY A 69 -19.98 18.95 1.39
C GLY A 69 -20.00 17.43 1.19
N SER A 70 -21.03 16.89 0.54
CA SER A 70 -21.12 15.46 0.24
C SER A 70 -20.08 14.99 -0.77
N ILE A 71 -19.79 15.80 -1.80
CA ILE A 71 -18.75 15.49 -2.79
C ILE A 71 -17.37 15.53 -2.13
N ARG A 72 -17.08 16.55 -1.31
CA ARG A 72 -15.83 16.59 -0.52
C ARG A 72 -15.65 15.36 0.36
N GLN A 73 -16.72 14.93 1.05
CA GLN A 73 -16.67 13.76 1.91
C GLN A 73 -16.45 12.46 1.10
N ALA A 74 -17.06 12.34 -0.08
CA ALA A 74 -16.85 11.19 -0.95
C ALA A 74 -15.39 11.10 -1.44
N LEU A 75 -14.80 12.21 -1.88
CA LEU A 75 -13.40 12.28 -2.29
C LEU A 75 -12.44 11.94 -1.14
N LYS A 76 -12.70 12.46 0.06
CA LYS A 76 -11.93 12.12 1.26
C LYS A 76 -12.01 10.62 1.59
N ASN A 77 -13.20 10.03 1.52
CA ASN A 77 -13.37 8.60 1.79
C ASN A 77 -12.63 7.73 0.77
N GLU A 78 -12.70 8.10 -0.52
CA GLU A 78 -11.97 7.43 -1.59
C GLU A 78 -10.46 7.52 -1.37
N TYR A 79 -9.93 8.70 -1.03
CA TYR A 79 -8.53 8.87 -0.70
C TYR A 79 -8.10 7.99 0.49
N MET A 80 -8.88 7.92 1.56
CA MET A 80 -8.57 7.07 2.73
C MET A 80 -8.58 5.58 2.38
N ALA A 81 -9.56 5.13 1.57
CA ALA A 81 -9.64 3.74 1.12
C ALA A 81 -8.42 3.36 0.27
N ARG A 82 -7.99 4.26 -0.63
CA ARG A 82 -6.78 4.10 -1.44
C ARG A 82 -5.51 4.08 -0.62
N GLN A 83 -5.38 5.00 0.33
CA GLN A 83 -4.24 5.03 1.24
C GLN A 83 -4.07 3.70 2.00
N ALA A 84 -5.18 3.12 2.49
CA ALA A 84 -5.16 1.82 3.15
C ALA A 84 -4.72 0.69 2.20
N LYS A 85 -5.23 0.68 0.96
CA LYS A 85 -4.83 -0.30 -0.06
C LYS A 85 -3.35 -0.18 -0.41
N SER A 86 -2.87 1.03 -0.66
CA SER A 86 -1.48 1.32 -1.03
C SER A 86 -0.51 0.99 0.09
N ALA A 87 -0.90 1.20 1.36
CA ALA A 87 -0.11 0.75 2.52
C ALA A 87 0.04 -0.78 2.56
N LEU A 88 -1.04 -1.52 2.28
CA LEU A 88 -1.00 -2.98 2.24
C LEU A 88 -0.11 -3.49 1.10
N GLN A 89 -0.23 -2.88 -0.07
CA GLN A 89 0.59 -3.21 -1.24
C GLN A 89 2.08 -2.91 -0.99
N GLN A 90 2.39 -1.77 -0.38
CA GLN A 90 3.76 -1.41 -0.01
C GLN A 90 4.34 -2.37 1.03
N GLN A 91 3.52 -2.85 1.99
CA GLN A 91 3.97 -3.86 2.95
C GLN A 91 4.36 -5.16 2.23
N THR A 92 3.51 -5.66 1.33
CA THR A 92 3.81 -6.86 0.54
C THR A 92 5.09 -6.67 -0.29
N LEU A 93 5.27 -5.52 -0.93
CA LEU A 93 6.50 -5.21 -1.66
C LEU A 93 7.73 -5.23 -0.72
N SER A 94 7.63 -4.68 0.49
CA SER A 94 8.70 -4.73 1.49
C SER A 94 9.08 -6.16 1.81
N ASP A 95 8.10 -7.01 2.11
CA ASP A 95 8.33 -8.40 2.49
C ASP A 95 9.01 -9.19 1.36
N ILE A 96 8.65 -8.93 0.09
CA ILE A 96 9.29 -9.54 -1.08
C ILE A 96 10.73 -9.04 -1.24
N VAL A 97 10.98 -7.74 -1.10
CA VAL A 97 12.32 -7.15 -1.23
C VAL A 97 13.25 -7.63 -0.12
N ASP A 98 12.74 -7.76 1.10
CA ASP A 98 13.49 -8.29 2.24
C ASP A 98 13.92 -9.74 1.99
N ALA A 99 13.03 -10.58 1.45
CA ALA A 99 13.35 -11.96 1.06
C ALA A 99 14.32 -12.04 -0.14
N LEU A 100 14.19 -11.12 -1.12
CA LEU A 100 15.07 -11.06 -2.29
C LEU A 100 16.47 -10.54 -1.95
N GLY A 101 16.58 -9.67 -0.94
CA GLY A 101 17.83 -9.07 -0.45
C GLY A 101 18.34 -7.88 -1.27
N PHE A 102 17.61 -7.44 -2.28
CA PHE A 102 17.91 -6.24 -3.08
C PHE A 102 16.64 -5.71 -3.77
N ILE A 103 16.67 -4.44 -4.19
CA ILE A 103 15.61 -3.85 -5.01
C ILE A 103 15.98 -4.06 -6.49
N PRO A 104 15.19 -4.82 -7.28
CA PRO A 104 15.49 -5.02 -8.68
C PRO A 104 15.30 -3.75 -9.50
N ALA A 105 16.06 -3.63 -10.58
CA ALA A 105 15.89 -2.53 -11.51
C ALA A 105 14.56 -2.71 -12.26
N VAL A 106 13.79 -1.63 -12.33
CA VAL A 106 12.56 -1.57 -13.10
C VAL A 106 12.67 -0.33 -13.96
N ASP A 107 12.67 -0.53 -15.28
CA ASP A 107 12.68 0.56 -16.25
C ASP A 107 11.57 1.55 -15.88
N ARG A 108 11.86 2.84 -16.06
CA ARG A 108 10.81 3.84 -15.92
C ARG A 108 9.90 3.69 -17.14
N ASP A 109 8.62 3.48 -16.90
CA ASP A 109 7.62 3.81 -17.91
C ASP A 109 7.71 5.33 -18.10
N ASP A 110 8.22 5.76 -19.27
CA ASP A 110 8.22 7.16 -19.73
C ASP A 110 6.80 7.69 -19.95
#